data_AF-X1LM81-F1
#
_entry.id   AF-X1LM81-F1
#
_cell.length_a   1.000
_cell.length_b   1.000
_cell.length_c   1.000
_cell.angle_alpha   90.00
_cell.angle_beta   90.00
_cell.angle_gamma   90.00
#
_symmetry.space_group_name_H-M   'P 1'
#
loop_
_entity.id
_entity.type
_entity.pdbx_description
1 polymer ?
#
loop_
_entity_poly.entity_id
_entity_poly.type
_entity_poly.pdbx_seq_one_letter_code
_entity_poly.pdbx_strand_id
1 'polypeptide(L)'
;MHVHDLADCVSEEGEIVGRAVAEYLKGERKYRPQSIKIVPGDNITYVVPQHIDFLVPGRKKIKLFMRGRKPEERVRINLINDKGRVLGSYKRRIVTPGEMESVYLPEVLLEDSKLKNLTVSVGKEDKEQR
;
A
#
# COMPACT_ATOMS: atom_id res chain seq x y z
N MET A 1 10.42 -19.79 1.74
CA MET A 1 9.17 -19.10 2.11
C MET A 1 9.51 -17.95 3.05
N HIS A 2 8.98 -16.75 2.78
CA HIS A 2 8.85 -15.66 3.76
C HIS A 2 7.76 -14.72 3.23
N VAL A 3 6.50 -15.14 3.45
CA VAL A 3 5.31 -14.30 3.33
C VAL A 3 5.03 -13.83 4.75
N HIS A 4 5.29 -12.55 5.01
CA HIS A 4 4.86 -11.95 6.27
C HIS A 4 3.38 -11.61 6.11
N ASP A 5 2.52 -12.34 6.82
CA ASP A 5 1.10 -11.98 6.91
C ASP A 5 0.98 -10.71 7.77
N LEU A 6 1.21 -9.57 7.12
CA LEU A 6 1.06 -8.24 7.71
C LEU A 6 -0.43 -7.84 7.73
N ALA A 7 -1.29 -8.75 8.19
CA ALA A 7 -2.74 -8.61 8.14
C ALA A 7 -3.37 -8.24 9.50
N ASP A 8 -2.58 -7.87 10.51
CA ASP A 8 -3.09 -7.56 11.84
C ASP A 8 -2.52 -6.23 12.38
N CYS A 9 -3.10 -5.10 11.96
CA CYS A 9 -2.88 -3.79 12.59
C CYS A 9 -3.89 -2.72 12.13
N VAL A 10 -5.19 -3.04 12.14
CA VAL A 10 -6.24 -2.06 11.79
C VAL A 10 -6.71 -1.24 13.01
N SER A 11 -6.25 -1.51 14.24
CA SER A 11 -6.92 -0.98 15.43
C SER A 11 -6.42 0.35 16.02
N GLU A 12 -5.36 1.01 15.54
CA GLU A 12 -4.75 2.14 16.31
C GLU A 12 -4.58 3.50 15.59
N GLU A 13 -5.10 3.71 14.39
CA GLU A 13 -4.54 4.78 13.53
C GLU A 13 -5.57 5.83 13.06
N GLY A 14 -6.44 6.31 13.95
CA GLY A 14 -7.24 7.53 13.70
C GLY A 14 -6.40 8.81 13.76
N GLU A 15 -5.31 8.82 14.53
CA GLU A 15 -4.57 10.03 14.88
C GLU A 15 -3.51 10.44 13.84
N ILE A 16 -2.93 9.49 13.10
CA ILE A 16 -1.79 9.73 12.22
C ILE A 16 -2.20 10.47 10.93
N VAL A 17 -3.44 10.31 10.48
CA VAL A 17 -3.94 10.94 9.24
C VAL A 17 -3.92 12.47 9.34
N GLY A 18 -4.17 13.04 10.52
CA GLY A 18 -4.18 14.50 10.72
C GLY A 18 -2.79 15.13 10.70
N ARG A 19 -1.80 14.48 11.33
CA ARG A 19 -0.45 15.04 11.50
C ARG A 19 0.33 15.12 10.19
N ALA A 20 0.23 14.07 9.37
CA ALA A 20 0.94 14.00 8.09
C ALA A 20 0.47 15.05 7.08
N VAL A 21 -0.82 15.47 7.11
CA VAL A 21 -1.34 16.52 6.23
C VAL A 21 -0.80 17.90 6.63
N ALA A 22 -0.71 18.18 7.93
CA ALA A 22 -0.16 19.43 8.43
C ALA A 22 1.34 19.57 8.10
N GLU A 23 2.10 18.47 8.15
CA GLU A 23 3.52 18.47 7.78
C GLU A 23 3.74 18.55 6.26
N TYR A 24 2.85 17.97 5.45
CA TYR A 24 2.87 18.14 3.98
C TYR A 24 2.83 19.62 3.56
N LEU A 25 2.14 20.46 4.34
CA LEU A 25 2.01 21.90 4.11
C LEU A 25 3.20 22.73 4.61
N LYS A 26 4.04 22.20 5.52
CA LYS A 26 5.12 22.96 6.19
C LYS A 26 6.44 23.06 5.42
N GLY A 27 6.60 22.37 4.28
CA GLY A 27 7.72 22.60 3.37
C GLY A 27 9.09 22.01 3.77
N GLU A 28 9.23 21.42 4.96
CA GLU A 28 10.45 20.70 5.39
C GLU A 28 10.50 19.29 4.77
N ARG A 29 10.89 19.22 3.49
CA ARG A 29 10.86 17.98 2.72
C ARG A 29 12.23 17.33 2.69
N LYS A 30 12.35 16.11 3.25
CA LYS A 30 13.47 15.21 2.93
C LYS A 30 13.08 14.39 1.72
N TYR A 31 13.81 14.55 0.61
CA TYR A 31 13.60 13.71 -0.57
C TYR A 31 14.23 12.34 -0.34
N ARG A 32 13.56 11.29 -0.82
CA ARG A 32 14.18 9.98 -0.93
C ARG A 32 15.26 10.03 -2.03
N PRO A 33 16.38 9.33 -1.86
CA PRO A 33 17.39 9.22 -2.91
C PRO A 33 16.84 8.51 -4.16
N GLN A 34 15.79 7.71 -4.01
CA GLN A 34 15.11 7.01 -5.09
C GLN A 34 13.59 7.15 -4.95
N SER A 35 12.94 7.63 -6.01
CA SER A 35 11.48 7.67 -6.12
C SER A 35 10.94 6.26 -6.26
N ILE A 36 9.87 5.95 -5.53
CA ILE A 36 9.16 4.67 -5.63
C ILE A 36 7.88 4.89 -6.43
N LYS A 37 7.81 4.26 -7.60
CA LYS A 37 6.62 4.29 -8.44
C LYS A 37 5.63 3.22 -7.99
N ILE A 38 4.39 3.61 -7.78
CA ILE A 38 3.29 2.70 -7.46
C ILE A 38 2.52 2.39 -8.74
N VAL A 39 2.44 1.12 -9.09
CA VAL A 39 1.84 0.63 -10.33
C VAL A 39 0.55 -0.12 -10.01
N PRO A 40 -0.58 0.22 -10.64
CA PRO A 40 -1.79 -0.58 -10.55
C PRO A 40 -1.57 -1.91 -11.29
N GLY A 41 -1.84 -3.02 -10.60
CA GLY A 41 -1.79 -4.36 -11.17
C GLY A 41 -3.19 -4.94 -11.38
N ASP A 42 -3.35 -6.23 -11.12
CA ASP A 42 -4.60 -6.93 -11.45
C ASP A 42 -5.80 -6.41 -10.65
N ASN A 43 -6.94 -6.29 -11.33
CA ASN A 43 -8.21 -5.80 -10.81
C ASN A 43 -8.15 -4.44 -10.05
N ILE A 44 -7.14 -3.62 -10.36
CA ILE A 44 -7.01 -2.22 -9.91
C ILE A 44 -7.05 -1.27 -11.11
N THR A 45 -7.88 -0.23 -11.01
CA THR A 45 -7.98 0.84 -12.03
C THR A 45 -6.87 1.87 -11.87
N TYR A 46 -6.66 2.33 -10.64
CA TYR A 46 -5.60 3.27 -10.30
C TYR A 46 -5.27 3.20 -8.81
N VAL A 47 -4.09 3.69 -8.45
CA VAL A 47 -3.62 3.83 -7.06
C VAL A 47 -3.13 5.26 -6.84
N VAL A 48 -3.35 5.79 -5.64
CA VAL A 48 -2.94 7.11 -5.19
C VAL A 48 -2.32 6.98 -3.80
N PRO A 49 -1.12 7.55 -3.55
CA PRO A 49 -0.26 8.24 -4.51
C PRO A 49 0.31 7.29 -5.58
N GLN A 50 0.68 7.83 -6.74
CA GLN A 50 1.35 7.08 -7.82
C GLN A 50 2.87 7.07 -7.67
N HIS A 51 3.43 8.00 -6.89
CA HIS A 51 4.85 8.11 -6.63
C HIS A 51 5.08 8.47 -5.16
N ILE A 52 6.14 7.92 -4.57
CA ILE A 52 6.60 8.24 -3.22
C ILE A 52 8.03 8.77 -3.34
N ASP A 53 8.14 10.09 -3.41
CA ASP A 53 9.42 10.80 -3.59
C ASP A 53 9.93 11.42 -2.28
N PHE A 54 9.08 11.53 -1.27
CA PHE A 54 9.35 12.24 -0.03
C PHE A 54 9.38 11.28 1.16
N LEU A 55 10.35 11.51 2.04
CA LEU A 55 10.40 10.97 3.38
C LEU A 55 9.76 12.00 4.32
N VAL A 56 8.76 11.58 5.08
CA VAL A 56 8.15 12.42 6.12
C VAL A 56 8.72 11.96 7.46
N PRO A 57 9.52 12.78 8.16
CA PRO A 57 10.14 12.37 9.42
C PRO A 57 9.07 11.95 10.43
N GLY A 58 9.22 10.76 11.02
CA GLY A 58 8.27 10.21 11.99
C GLY A 58 7.05 9.50 11.39
N ARG A 59 6.88 9.49 10.06
CA ARG A 59 5.81 8.74 9.39
C ARG A 59 6.15 7.25 9.36
N LYS A 60 5.31 6.42 9.99
CA LYS A 60 5.48 4.96 10.01
C LYS A 60 4.77 4.24 8.86
N LYS A 61 3.68 4.83 8.34
CA LYS A 61 2.80 4.21 7.33
C LYS A 61 2.32 5.24 6.30
N ILE A 62 2.18 4.80 5.06
CA ILE A 62 1.65 5.55 3.93
C ILE A 62 0.30 4.96 3.57
N LYS A 63 -0.76 5.78 3.62
CA LYS A 63 -2.09 5.36 3.19
C LYS A 63 -2.14 5.40 1.67
N LEU A 64 -2.36 4.23 1.06
CA LEU A 64 -2.62 4.07 -0.36
C LEU A 64 -4.13 3.99 -0.55
N PHE A 65 -4.63 4.70 -1.55
CA PHE A 65 -6.00 4.62 -2.02
C PHE A 65 -5.99 3.97 -3.40
N MET A 66 -6.93 3.09 -3.66
CA MET A 66 -7.04 2.41 -4.93
C MET A 66 -8.49 2.20 -5.29
N ARG A 67 -8.75 2.05 -6.58
CA ARG A 67 -10.09 1.76 -7.08
C ARG A 67 -10.10 0.42 -7.75
N GLY A 68 -10.97 -0.47 -7.29
CA GLY A 68 -11.23 -1.75 -7.95
C GLY A 68 -11.68 -1.55 -9.39
N ARG A 69 -11.33 -2.47 -10.30
CA ARG A 69 -11.83 -2.43 -11.68
C ARG A 69 -13.16 -3.17 -11.81
N LYS A 70 -13.28 -4.32 -11.15
CA LYS A 70 -14.46 -5.18 -11.15
C LYS A 70 -14.84 -5.55 -9.72
N PRO A 71 -16.15 -5.72 -9.43
CA PRO A 71 -16.58 -6.24 -8.15
C PRO A 71 -16.04 -7.66 -7.95
N GLU A 72 -15.30 -7.88 -6.87
CA GLU A 72 -14.79 -9.20 -6.51
C GLU A 72 -14.82 -9.37 -4.99
N GLU A 73 -15.37 -10.50 -4.53
CA GLU A 73 -15.50 -10.85 -3.12
C GLU A 73 -14.40 -11.80 -2.68
N ARG A 74 -14.05 -11.76 -1.38
CA ARG A 74 -12.99 -12.57 -0.75
C ARG A 74 -11.69 -12.45 -1.52
N VAL A 75 -11.14 -11.25 -1.48
CA VAL A 75 -9.93 -10.91 -2.21
C VAL A 75 -8.81 -10.51 -1.26
N ARG A 76 -7.59 -10.61 -1.77
CA ARG A 76 -6.38 -10.21 -1.08
C ARG A 76 -5.67 -9.16 -1.93
N ILE A 77 -5.46 -7.99 -1.36
CA ILE A 77 -4.69 -6.92 -1.97
C ILE A 77 -3.22 -7.16 -1.67
N ASN A 78 -2.44 -7.45 -2.69
CA ASN A 78 -1.01 -7.76 -2.59
C ASN A 78 -0.17 -6.55 -2.98
N LEU A 79 0.82 -6.25 -2.15
CA LEU A 79 1.88 -5.30 -2.42
C LEU A 79 3.11 -6.07 -2.89
N ILE A 80 3.46 -5.92 -4.16
CA ILE A 80 4.49 -6.71 -4.84
C ILE A 80 5.65 -5.80 -5.18
N ASN A 81 6.88 -6.23 -4.88
CA ASN A 81 8.08 -5.49 -5.25
C ASN A 81 8.46 -5.71 -6.72
N ASP A 82 9.47 -4.96 -7.17
CA ASP A 82 10.05 -5.07 -8.52
C ASP A 82 10.54 -6.49 -8.90
N LYS A 83 10.84 -7.34 -7.90
CA LYS A 83 11.26 -8.75 -8.09
C LYS A 83 10.09 -9.74 -8.12
N GLY A 84 8.84 -9.28 -8.09
CA GLY A 84 7.67 -10.15 -8.05
C GLY A 84 7.39 -10.79 -6.67
N ARG A 85 8.08 -10.35 -5.62
CA ARG A 85 7.85 -10.85 -4.25
C ARG A 85 6.77 -10.03 -3.55
N VAL A 86 5.81 -10.72 -2.95
CA VAL A 86 4.79 -10.11 -2.08
C VAL A 86 5.46 -9.61 -0.80
N LEU A 87 5.48 -8.29 -0.61
CA LEU A 87 5.99 -7.61 0.59
C LEU A 87 4.95 -7.58 1.71
N GLY A 88 3.67 -7.48 1.34
CA GLY A 88 2.57 -7.39 2.27
C GLY A 88 1.24 -7.67 1.57
N SER A 89 0.23 -8.05 2.33
CA SER A 89 -1.05 -8.46 1.80
C SER A 89 -2.18 -8.12 2.75
N TYR A 90 -3.30 -7.62 2.22
CA TYR A 90 -4.47 -7.20 3.00
C TYR A 90 -5.70 -7.96 2.54
N LYS A 91 -6.36 -8.63 3.48
CA LYS A 91 -7.63 -9.32 3.21
C LYS A 91 -8.75 -8.30 3.10
N ARG A 92 -9.58 -8.43 2.06
CA ARG A 92 -10.76 -7.60 1.85
C ARG A 92 -11.95 -8.48 1.49
N ARG A 93 -13.09 -8.17 2.12
CA ARG A 93 -14.32 -8.92 1.89
C ARG A 93 -14.85 -8.70 0.48
N ILE A 94 -14.79 -7.48 0.00
CA ILE A 94 -15.22 -7.11 -1.34
C ILE A 94 -14.40 -5.92 -1.82
N VAL A 95 -14.02 -5.92 -3.09
CA VAL A 95 -13.49 -4.75 -3.80
C VAL A 95 -14.52 -4.42 -4.86
N THR A 96 -15.01 -3.19 -4.90
CA THR A 96 -15.94 -2.73 -5.94
C THR A 96 -15.39 -1.51 -6.66
N PRO A 97 -15.75 -1.28 -7.93
CA PRO A 97 -15.41 -0.03 -8.61
C PRO A 97 -16.21 1.16 -8.09
N GLY A 98 -17.28 0.94 -7.31
CA GLY A 98 -18.08 2.01 -6.69
C GLY A 98 -17.38 2.66 -5.50
N GLU A 99 -16.52 1.91 -4.80
CA GLU A 99 -15.86 2.36 -3.58
C GLU A 99 -14.35 2.55 -3.74
N MET A 100 -13.79 3.50 -3.00
CA MET A 100 -12.34 3.66 -2.88
C MET A 100 -11.81 2.80 -1.75
N GLU A 101 -11.00 1.82 -2.10
CA GLU A 101 -10.30 0.96 -1.15
C GLU A 101 -9.05 1.67 -0.63
N SER A 102 -8.72 1.46 0.64
CA SER A 102 -7.47 1.97 1.20
C SER A 102 -6.71 0.93 1.99
N VAL A 103 -5.39 0.94 1.87
CA VAL A 103 -4.45 0.08 2.62
C VAL A 103 -3.31 0.93 3.16
N TYR A 104 -2.70 0.46 4.25
CA TYR A 104 -1.58 1.15 4.87
C TYR A 104 -0.28 0.44 4.51
N LEU A 105 0.53 1.05 3.66
CA LEU A 105 1.87 0.62 3.31
C LEU A 105 2.85 1.05 4.42
N PRO A 106 3.44 0.14 5.20
CA PRO A 106 4.47 0.48 6.17
C PRO A 106 5.72 1.02 5.46
N GLU A 107 6.31 2.07 6.01
CA GLU A 107 7.50 2.68 5.42
C GLU A 107 8.72 1.74 5.49
N VAL A 108 8.74 0.82 6.46
CA VAL A 108 9.75 -0.25 6.58
C VAL A 108 9.82 -1.17 5.35
N LEU A 109 8.70 -1.38 4.65
CA LEU A 109 8.70 -2.15 3.39
C LEU A 109 9.38 -1.39 2.24
N LEU A 110 9.57 -0.08 2.41
CA LEU A 110 10.18 0.83 1.44
C LEU A 110 11.62 1.21 1.80
N GLU A 111 12.16 0.71 2.90
CA GLU A 111 13.57 0.92 3.29
C GLU A 111 14.54 0.10 2.42
N ASP A 112 14.03 -0.90 1.69
CA ASP A 112 14.82 -1.62 0.70
C ASP A 112 15.25 -0.66 -0.41
N SER A 113 16.54 -0.27 -0.38
CA SER A 113 17.10 0.73 -1.30
C SER A 113 17.04 0.29 -2.77
N LYS A 114 16.70 -0.97 -3.07
CA LYS A 114 16.53 -1.48 -4.44
C LYS A 114 15.08 -1.41 -4.92
N LEU A 115 14.14 -1.03 -4.07
CA LEU A 115 12.72 -0.90 -4.44
C LEU A 115 12.53 0.32 -5.34
N LYS A 116 12.26 0.08 -6.63
CA LYS A 116 11.92 1.12 -7.63
C LYS A 116 10.43 1.19 -7.88
N ASN A 117 9.82 0.01 -8.02
CA ASN A 117 8.41 -0.15 -8.33
C ASN A 117 7.73 -0.97 -7.24
N LEU A 118 6.53 -0.54 -6.87
CA LEU A 118 5.60 -1.26 -6.01
C LEU A 118 4.30 -1.50 -6.79
N THR A 119 4.01 -2.75 -7.09
CA THR A 119 2.78 -3.13 -7.79
C THR A 119 1.70 -3.49 -6.79
N VAL A 120 0.51 -2.90 -6.92
CA VAL A 120 -0.66 -3.22 -6.10
C VAL A 120 -1.64 -4.04 -6.94
N SER A 121 -1.86 -5.30 -6.59
CA SER A 121 -2.79 -6.19 -7.30
C SER A 121 -3.82 -6.78 -6.35
N VAL A 122 -5.03 -6.96 -6.84
CA VAL A 122 -6.09 -7.72 -6.16
C VAL A 122 -6.04 -9.13 -6.73
N GLY A 123 -5.81 -10.11 -5.86
CA GLY A 123 -5.96 -11.53 -6.19
C GLY A 123 -7.07 -12.15 -5.38
N LYS A 124 -7.58 -13.30 -5.80
CA LYS A 124 -8.50 -14.08 -4.98
C LYS A 124 -7.80 -14.46 -3.67
N GLU A 125 -8.56 -14.45 -2.58
CA GLU A 125 -8.13 -15.06 -1.34
C GLU A 125 -8.03 -16.57 -1.59
N ASP A 126 -6.85 -17.03 -2.00
CA ASP A 126 -6.57 -18.45 -1.99
C ASP A 126 -6.70 -18.90 -0.54
N LYS A 127 -7.50 -19.94 -0.32
CA LYS A 127 -7.62 -20.58 0.98
C LYS A 127 -6.26 -21.22 1.25
N GLU A 128 -5.29 -20.44 1.74
CA GLU A 128 -4.10 -21.02 2.32
C GLU A 128 -4.60 -21.84 3.52
N GLN A 129 -4.54 -23.15 3.30
CA GLN A 129 -5.07 -24.19 4.14
C GLN A 129 -4.34 -24.15 5.48
N ARG A 130 -5.15 -24.04 6.54
CA ARG A 130 -5.08 -24.77 7.81
C ARG A 130 -3.70 -25.17 8.35
#